data_AF-A0A0M9Z5A6-F1
#
_entry.id   AF-A0A0M9Z5A6-F1
#
_cell.length_a   1.000
_cell.length_b   1.000
_cell.length_c   1.000
_cell.angle_alpha   90.00
_cell.angle_beta   90.00
_cell.angle_gamma   90.00
#
_symmetry.space_group_name_H-M   'P 1'
#
loop_
_entity.id
_entity.type
_entity.pdbx_description
1 polymer ?
#
loop_
_entity_poly.entity_id
_entity_poly.type
_entity_poly.pdbx_seq_one_letter_code
_entity_poly.pdbx_strand_id
1 'polypeptide(L)' 'MYSSDIDDMDVDGDHAHRLLYRRVLFTGEAEEFIAGRRVSLTTYREGAKDGSYWQWYASGACRPRA' A
#
# COMPACT_ATOMS: atom_id res chain seq x y z
N MET A 1 7.45 3.83 -11.55
CA MET A 1 6.50 3.62 -10.44
C MET A 1 7.29 3.72 -9.15
N TYR A 2 6.79 4.46 -8.16
CA TYR A 2 7.39 4.56 -6.83
C TYR A 2 6.78 3.47 -5.94
N SER A 3 7.61 2.73 -5.19
CA SER A 3 7.19 1.82 -4.13
C SER A 3 7.40 2.50 -2.78
N SER A 4 6.40 2.45 -1.91
CA SER A 4 6.49 3.00 -0.55
C SER A 4 6.00 1.98 0.47
N ASP A 5 6.69 1.89 1.60
CA ASP A 5 6.23 1.13 2.76
C ASP A 5 5.13 1.92 3.47
N ILE A 6 3.97 1.31 3.72
CA ILE A 6 2.83 1.96 4.40
C ILE A 6 3.20 2.38 5.82
N ASP A 7 4.17 1.70 6.43
CA ASP A 7 4.69 2.01 7.77
C ASP A 7 5.78 3.12 7.76
N ASP A 8 6.12 3.68 6.59
CA ASP A 8 7.06 4.81 6.47
C ASP A 8 6.47 6.08 7.11
N MET A 9 7.29 6.82 7.87
CA MET A 9 6.90 8.07 8.52
C MET A 9 6.47 9.17 7.53
N ASP A 10 6.88 9.07 6.27
CA ASP A 10 6.48 9.96 5.19
C ASP A 10 5.12 9.57 4.56
N VAL A 11 4.54 8.42 4.92
CA VAL A 11 3.22 7.97 4.47
C VAL A 11 2.14 8.39 5.47
N ASP A 12 1.05 8.96 4.97
CA ASP A 12 -0.06 9.43 5.77
C ASP A 12 -1.40 9.18 5.08
N GLY A 13 -2.51 9.34 5.81
CA GLY A 13 -3.87 9.30 5.30
C GLY A 13 -4.58 10.63 5.53
N ASP A 14 -5.35 11.11 4.55
CA ASP A 14 -6.22 12.25 4.77
C ASP A 14 -7.61 11.85 5.33
N HIS A 15 -8.43 12.85 5.67
CA HIS A 15 -9.80 12.64 6.14
C HIS A 15 -10.73 11.96 5.11
N ALA A 16 -10.32 11.87 3.85
CA ALA A 16 -11.03 11.17 2.78
C ALA A 16 -10.52 9.73 2.57
N HIS A 17 -9.68 9.22 3.49
CA HIS A 17 -9.04 7.90 3.40
C HIS A 17 -8.16 7.74 2.15
N ARG A 18 -7.56 8.83 1.67
CA ARG A 18 -6.59 8.80 0.57
C ARG A 18 -5.17 8.70 1.10
N LEU A 19 -4.35 7.90 0.42
CA LEU A 19 -2.94 7.74 0.71
C LEU A 19 -2.14 8.96 0.26
N LEU A 20 -1.32 9.49 1.15
CA LEU A 20 -0.39 10.59 0.92
C LEU A 20 1.03 10.08 1.11
N TYR A 21 1.97 10.55 0.29
CA TYR A 21 3.39 10.44 0.53
C TYR A 21 4.00 11.83 0.53
N ARG A 22 4.69 12.21 1.61
CA ARG A 22 5.23 13.56 1.82
C ARG A 22 4.18 14.66 1.60
N ARG A 23 2.96 14.43 2.11
CA ARG A 23 1.79 15.33 2.03
C ARG A 23 1.24 15.56 0.61
N VAL A 24 1.58 14.70 -0.36
CA VAL A 24 1.04 14.74 -1.73
C VAL A 24 0.29 13.45 -2.02
N LEU A 25 -0.80 13.53 -2.80
CA LEU A 25 -1.58 12.35 -3.20
C LEU A 25 -0.69 11.32 -3.87
N PHE A 26 -0.66 10.13 -3.28
CA PHE A 26 0.25 9.08 -3.71
C PHE A 26 -0.25 8.42 -5.00
N THR A 27 0.67 8.16 -5.93
CA THR A 27 0.41 7.34 -7.11
C THR A 27 1.58 6.39 -7.31
N GLY A 28 1.32 5.09 -7.20
CA GLY A 28 2.35 4.08 -7.14
C GLY A 28 1.88 2.81 -6.46
N GLU A 29 2.84 1.97 -6.09
CA GLU A 29 2.59 0.73 -5.36
C GLU A 29 2.95 0.97 -3.88
N ALA A 30 2.13 0.47 -2.97
CA ALA A 30 2.43 0.52 -1.55
C ALA A 30 2.46 -0.89 -0.95
N GLU A 31 3.49 -1.15 -0.16
CA GLU A 31 3.71 -2.41 0.56
C GLU A 31 3.33 -2.24 2.03
N GLU A 32 2.90 -3.32 2.67
CA GLU A 32 2.61 -3.32 4.12
C GLU A 32 3.33 -4.51 4.75
N PHE A 33 3.96 -4.29 5.90
CA PHE A 33 4.70 -5.32 6.62
C PHE A 33 4.21 -5.47 8.06
N ILE A 34 3.83 -6.69 8.45
CA ILE A 34 3.50 -7.01 9.84
C ILE A 34 4.61 -7.91 10.40
N ALA A 35 5.24 -7.46 11.49
CA ALA A 35 6.35 -8.16 12.14
C ALA A 35 7.48 -8.54 11.14
N GLY A 36 7.81 -7.62 10.24
CA GLY A 36 8.86 -7.80 9.22
C GLY A 36 8.48 -8.73 8.05
N ARG A 37 7.22 -9.15 7.95
CA ARG A 37 6.71 -9.95 6.83
C ARG A 37 5.75 -9.12 5.99
N ARG A 38 5.98 -9.09 4.68
CA ARG A 38 5.05 -8.45 3.75
C ARG A 38 3.69 -9.13 3.86
N VAL A 39 2.63 -8.35 4.02
CA VAL A 39 1.25 -8.83 4.08
C VAL A 39 0.41 -8.28 2.94
N SER A 40 0.78 -7.12 2.36
CA SER A 40 0.07 -6.59 1.20
C SER A 40 0.94 -5.86 0.17
N LEU A 41 0.40 -5.73 -1.04
CA LEU A 41 0.86 -4.88 -2.13
C LEU A 41 -0.38 -4.29 -2.77
N THR A 42 -0.48 -2.96 -2.80
CA THR A 42 -1.65 -2.26 -3.32
C THR A 42 -1.22 -1.18 -4.28
N THR A 43 -1.83 -1.12 -5.47
CA THR A 43 -1.66 0.00 -6.38
C THR A 43 -2.60 1.15 -6.00
N TYR A 44 -2.07 2.37 -6.04
CA TYR A 44 -2.80 3.60 -5.77
C TYR A 44 -2.68 4.58 -6.94
N ARG A 45 -3.75 5.33 -7.19
CA ARG A 45 -3.81 6.47 -8.10
C ARG A 45 -4.51 7.62 -7.41
N GLU A 46 -3.84 8.77 -7.34
CA GLU A 46 -4.32 9.98 -6.66
C GLU A 46 -4.78 9.72 -5.21
N GLY A 47 -4.04 8.85 -4.51
CA GLY A 47 -4.29 8.43 -3.14
C GLY A 47 -5.42 7.41 -2.98
N ALA A 48 -6.17 7.07 -4.02
CA ALA A 48 -7.17 6.01 -3.98
C ALA A 48 -6.58 4.68 -4.42
N LYS A 49 -7.03 3.56 -3.84
CA LYS A 49 -6.68 2.22 -4.32
C LYS A 49 -7.18 2.06 -5.75
N ASP A 50 -6.31 1.65 -6.66
CA ASP A 50 -6.57 1.61 -8.09
C ASP A 50 -5.96 0.35 -8.71
N GLY A 51 -6.81 -0.65 -8.96
CA GLY A 51 -6.41 -1.87 -9.63
C GLY A 51 -5.89 -2.94 -8.68
N SER A 52 -4.74 -3.52 -9.02
CA SER A 52 -4.28 -4.78 -8.45
C SER A 52 -3.94 -4.69 -6.96
N TYR A 53 -4.37 -5.70 -6.22
CA TYR A 53 -4.05 -5.91 -4.83
C TYR A 53 -3.55 -7.34 -4.63
N TRP A 54 -2.44 -7.51 -3.91
CA TRP A 54 -1.96 -8.82 -3.50
C TRP A 54 -1.89 -8.89 -1.98
N GLN A 55 -2.19 -10.08 -1.46
CA GLN A 55 -2.14 -10.37 -0.04
C GLN A 55 -1.32 -11.63 0.21
N TRP A 56 -0.44 -11.57 1.20
CA TRP A 56 0.35 -12.69 1.69
C TRP A 56 -0.21 -13.16 3.02
N TYR A 57 -0.54 -14.44 3.11
CA TYR A 57 -1.00 -15.07 4.35
C TYR A 57 0.19 -15.53 5.18
N ALA A 58 -0.03 -15.77 6.48
CA ALA A 58 1.02 -16.27 7.40
C ALA A 58 1.66 -17.60 6.94
N SER A 59 0.95 -18.39 6.13
CA SER A 59 1.46 -19.62 5.49
C SER A 59 2.45 -19.37 4.34
N GLY A 60 2.66 -18.10 3.93
CA GLY A 60 3.47 -17.71 2.78
C GLY A 60 2.71 -17.72 1.45
N ALA A 61 1.46 -18.18 1.42
CA ALA A 61 0.64 -18.14 0.22
C ALA A 61 0.34 -16.69 -0.18
N CYS A 62 0.56 -16.36 -1.46
CA CYS A 62 0.20 -15.08 -2.05
C CYS A 62 -1.07 -15.25 -2.91
N ARG A 63 -2.02 -14.31 -2.79
CA ARG A 63 -3.22 -14.28 -3.63
C ARG A 63 -3.45 -12.87 -4.17
N PRO A 64 -3.68 -12.71 -5.48
CA PRO A 64 -4.26 -11.47 -5.98
C PRO A 64 -5.72 -11.38 -5.48
N ARG A 65 -6.18 -10.18 -5.18
CA ARG A 65 -7.61 -9.87 -5.12
C ARG A 65 -7.97 -8.91 -6.24
N ALA A 66 -9.15 -9.14 -6.78
CA ALA A 66 -9.82 -8.28 -7.75
C ALA A 66 -10.75 -7.31 -7.00
#